data_AF-A0A1J3K5J2-F1
#
_entry.id   AF-A0A1J3K5J2-F1
#
_cell.length_a   1.000
_cell.length_b   1.000
_cell.length_c   1.000
_cell.angle_alpha   90.00
_cell.angle_beta   90.00
_cell.angle_gamma   90.00
#
_symmetry.space_group_name_H-M   'P 1'
#
loop_
_entity.id
_entity.type
_entity.pdbx_description
1 polymer ?
#
loop_
_entity_poly.entity_id
_entity_poly.type
_entity_poly.pdbx_seq_one_letter_code
_entity_poly.pdbx_strand_id
1 'polypeptide(L)'
;NISNQEKQILEVKMDQDGDHWGRKCCYYCFLSLILAAAFICLLIWLTVHQLRPSDPKCSIEYFYVPALNKTLNSRTNTTLNFMLRLANPNKDQGIYYDDVQLSLSNANSSVANYTVPRFF
;
A
#
# COMPACT_ATOMS: atom_id res chain seq x y z
N ASN A 1 -4.30 -73.51 -25.59
CA ASN A 1 -3.99 -73.04 -24.22
C ASN A 1 -3.15 -71.75 -24.20
N ILE A 2 -2.16 -71.62 -25.08
CA ILE A 2 -1.26 -70.43 -25.15
C ILE A 2 -1.99 -69.15 -25.60
N SER A 3 -2.88 -69.25 -26.62
CA SER A 3 -3.66 -68.10 -27.10
C SER A 3 -4.60 -67.47 -26.05
N ASN A 4 -5.09 -68.25 -25.08
CA ASN A 4 -5.93 -67.72 -24.00
C ASN A 4 -5.10 -67.00 -22.92
N GLN A 5 -3.84 -67.40 -22.74
CA GLN A 5 -2.92 -66.73 -21.79
C GLN A 5 -2.50 -65.35 -22.33
N GLU A 6 -2.18 -65.24 -23.62
CA GLU A 6 -1.84 -63.95 -24.23
C GLU A 6 -3.00 -62.95 -24.21
N LYS A 7 -4.24 -63.44 -24.43
CA LYS A 7 -5.43 -62.59 -24.32
C LYS A 7 -5.64 -62.05 -22.90
N GLN A 8 -5.46 -62.89 -21.88
CA GLN A 8 -5.59 -62.46 -20.49
C GLN A 8 -4.48 -61.47 -20.10
N ILE A 9 -3.25 -61.66 -20.57
CA ILE A 9 -2.14 -60.72 -20.34
C ILE A 9 -2.41 -59.38 -21.04
N LEU A 10 -2.94 -59.41 -22.26
CA LEU A 10 -3.31 -58.20 -23.00
C LEU A 10 -4.48 -57.45 -22.35
N GLU A 11 -5.49 -58.16 -21.86
CA GLU A 11 -6.61 -57.55 -21.12
C GLU A 11 -6.15 -56.90 -19.80
N VAL A 12 -5.31 -57.58 -19.03
CA VAL A 12 -4.72 -57.02 -17.79
C VAL A 12 -3.81 -55.81 -18.09
N LYS A 13 -3.08 -55.83 -19.21
CA LYS A 13 -2.23 -54.72 -19.62
C LYS A 13 -3.04 -53.49 -20.06
N MET A 14 -4.14 -53.69 -20.78
CA MET A 14 -5.02 -52.61 -21.21
C MET A 14 -5.76 -51.94 -20.04
N ASP A 15 -6.11 -52.71 -19.00
CA ASP A 15 -6.76 -52.19 -17.79
C ASP A 15 -5.78 -51.34 -16.94
N GLN A 16 -4.54 -51.81 -16.76
CA GLN A 16 -3.52 -51.07 -16.00
C GLN A 16 -3.08 -49.74 -16.64
N ASP A 17 -3.09 -49.66 -17.97
CA ASP A 17 -2.69 -48.43 -18.66
C ASP A 17 -3.80 -47.37 -18.59
N GLY A 18 -5.09 -47.74 -18.64
CA GLY A 18 -6.22 -46.79 -18.53
C GLY A 18 -6.24 -45.95 -17.25
N ASP A 19 -5.90 -46.58 -16.11
CA ASP A 19 -5.92 -45.96 -14.79
C ASP A 19 -4.82 -44.91 -14.57
N HIS A 20 -3.67 -45.11 -15.21
CA HIS A 20 -2.48 -44.27 -15.03
C HIS A 20 -2.58 -42.95 -15.81
N TRP A 21 -3.28 -42.94 -16.95
CA TRP A 21 -3.53 -41.73 -17.73
C TRP A 21 -4.61 -40.81 -17.10
N GLY A 22 -5.65 -41.38 -16.49
CA GLY A 22 -6.70 -40.61 -15.80
C GLY A 22 -6.22 -39.88 -14.53
N ARG A 23 -5.36 -40.53 -13.73
CA ARG A 23 -4.83 -39.96 -12.48
C ARG A 23 -3.86 -38.80 -12.71
N LYS A 24 -3.09 -38.84 -13.81
CA LYS A 24 -2.18 -37.75 -14.19
C LYS A 24 -2.94 -36.52 -14.67
N CYS A 25 -4.00 -36.70 -15.47
CA CYS A 25 -4.80 -35.58 -15.97
C CYS A 25 -5.43 -34.76 -14.82
N CYS A 26 -6.04 -35.42 -13.84
CA CYS A 26 -6.59 -34.75 -12.67
C CYS A 26 -5.52 -34.05 -11.83
N TYR A 27 -4.36 -34.70 -11.59
CA TYR A 27 -3.27 -34.10 -10.82
C TYR A 27 -2.75 -32.80 -11.45
N TYR A 28 -2.56 -32.76 -12.77
CA TYR A 28 -2.13 -31.55 -13.46
C TYR A 28 -3.20 -30.45 -13.42
N CYS A 29 -4.48 -30.79 -13.49
CA CYS A 29 -5.58 -29.82 -13.31
C CYS A 29 -5.57 -29.21 -11.91
N PHE A 30 -5.48 -30.02 -10.85
CA PHE A 30 -5.41 -29.53 -9.48
C PHE A 30 -4.17 -28.66 -9.23
N LEU A 31 -3.00 -29.08 -9.74
CA LEU A 31 -1.77 -28.31 -9.64
C LEU A 31 -1.89 -26.96 -10.36
N SER A 32 -2.49 -26.94 -11.56
CA SER A 32 -2.70 -25.70 -12.32
C SER A 32 -3.63 -24.72 -11.61
N LEU A 33 -4.69 -25.22 -10.95
CA LEU A 33 -5.61 -24.40 -10.15
C LEU A 33 -4.93 -23.79 -8.93
N ILE A 34 -4.12 -24.57 -8.22
CA ILE A 34 -3.37 -24.09 -7.05
C ILE A 34 -2.36 -23.02 -7.48
N LEU A 35 -1.64 -23.23 -8.58
CA LEU A 35 -0.70 -22.24 -9.11
C LEU A 35 -1.41 -20.96 -9.57
N ALA A 36 -2.54 -21.08 -10.26
CA ALA A 36 -3.33 -19.93 -10.67
C ALA A 36 -3.88 -19.15 -9.46
N ALA A 37 -4.42 -19.85 -8.46
CA ALA A 37 -4.92 -19.24 -7.23
C ALA A 37 -3.79 -18.54 -6.45
N ALA A 38 -2.61 -19.19 -6.34
CA ALA A 38 -1.44 -18.60 -5.70
C ALA A 38 -0.97 -17.33 -6.43
N PHE A 39 -0.99 -17.35 -7.76
CA PHE A 39 -0.62 -16.19 -8.57
C PHE A 39 -1.62 -15.04 -8.41
N ILE A 40 -2.92 -15.32 -8.43
CA ILE A 40 -3.96 -14.30 -8.19
C ILE A 40 -3.82 -13.71 -6.79
N CYS A 41 -3.63 -14.54 -5.76
CA CYS A 41 -3.38 -14.08 -4.40
C CYS A 41 -2.13 -13.20 -4.33
N LEU A 42 -1.04 -13.57 -5.02
CA LEU A 42 0.17 -12.77 -5.10
C LEU A 42 -0.07 -11.42 -5.77
N LEU A 43 -0.83 -11.39 -6.88
CA LEU A 43 -1.15 -10.14 -7.58
C LEU A 43 -2.02 -9.21 -6.71
N ILE A 44 -3.03 -9.75 -6.04
CA ILE A 44 -3.87 -8.99 -5.10
C ILE A 44 -3.01 -8.47 -3.94
N TRP A 45 -2.17 -9.34 -3.37
CA TRP A 45 -1.27 -8.95 -2.28
C TRP A 45 -0.33 -7.83 -2.72
N LEU A 46 0.35 -7.97 -3.86
CA LEU A 46 1.28 -6.97 -4.38
C LEU A 46 0.57 -5.65 -4.64
N THR A 47 -0.58 -5.67 -5.32
CA THR A 47 -1.32 -4.43 -5.64
C THR A 47 -1.83 -3.73 -4.38
N VAL A 48 -2.51 -4.44 -3.48
CA VAL A 48 -3.07 -3.84 -2.26
C VAL A 48 -1.97 -3.41 -1.29
N HIS A 49 -0.92 -4.22 -1.11
CA HIS A 49 0.17 -3.91 -0.19
C HIS A 49 1.03 -2.75 -0.70
N GLN A 50 1.28 -2.68 -2.01
CA GLN A 50 2.12 -1.66 -2.60
C GLN A 50 1.42 -0.30 -2.71
N LEU A 51 0.08 -0.29 -2.71
CA LEU A 51 -0.72 0.93 -2.63
C LEU A 51 -0.81 1.52 -1.21
N ARG A 52 -0.03 1.04 -0.23
CA ARG A 52 0.06 1.69 1.08
C ARG A 52 0.44 3.17 0.87
N PRO A 53 -0.50 4.11 1.12
CA PRO A 53 -0.20 5.52 0.97
C PRO A 53 0.93 5.82 1.93
N SER A 54 2.03 6.33 1.40
CA SER A 54 3.11 6.82 2.24
C SER A 54 2.59 8.00 3.04
N ASP A 55 2.89 8.02 4.34
CA ASP A 55 2.41 9.07 5.22
C ASP A 55 2.83 10.45 4.70
N PRO A 56 1.90 11.41 4.60
CA PRO A 56 2.23 12.75 4.14
C PRO A 56 3.25 13.39 5.07
N LYS A 57 4.26 14.05 4.51
CA LYS A 57 5.27 14.74 5.30
C LYS A 57 4.79 16.17 5.57
N CYS A 58 4.59 16.49 6.84
CA CYS A 58 4.28 17.84 7.29
C CYS A 58 5.55 18.47 7.89
N SER A 59 5.93 19.65 7.40
CA SER A 59 7.11 20.37 7.86
C SER A 59 6.90 21.87 7.85
N ILE A 60 7.52 22.58 8.80
CA ILE A 60 7.55 24.03 8.83
C ILE A 60 8.84 24.48 8.14
N GLU A 61 8.73 25.15 6.99
CA GLU A 61 9.90 25.61 6.22
C GLU A 61 10.39 26.97 6.68
N TYR A 62 9.47 27.82 7.09
CA TYR A 62 9.78 29.18 7.49
C TYR A 62 8.98 29.56 8.73
N PHE A 63 9.62 30.26 9.66
CA PHE A 63 9.01 30.78 10.86
C PHE A 63 9.64 32.13 11.19
N TYR A 64 8.84 33.19 11.28
CA TYR A 64 9.30 34.54 11.48
C TYR A 64 8.31 35.37 12.31
N VAL A 65 8.88 36.07 13.29
CA VAL A 65 8.14 36.96 14.19
C VAL A 65 8.81 38.34 14.11
N PRO A 66 8.22 39.32 13.41
CA PRO A 66 8.79 40.65 13.25
C PRO A 66 9.11 41.35 14.57
N ALA A 67 8.25 41.21 15.59
CA ALA A 67 8.47 41.80 16.92
C ALA A 67 9.71 41.28 17.66
N LEU A 68 10.26 40.12 17.26
CA LEU A 68 11.50 39.59 17.81
C LEU A 68 12.74 40.11 17.07
N ASN A 69 12.56 40.72 15.90
CA ASN A 69 13.67 41.24 15.12
C ASN A 69 14.13 42.60 15.65
N LYS A 70 15.29 42.61 16.32
CA LYS A 70 15.88 43.81 16.95
C LYS A 70 16.29 44.90 15.96
N THR A 71 16.39 44.60 14.67
CA THR A 71 16.73 45.58 13.64
C THR A 71 15.51 46.37 13.16
N LEU A 72 14.28 45.88 13.40
CA LEU A 72 13.06 46.62 13.12
C LEU A 72 12.65 47.43 14.35
N ASN A 73 12.47 48.73 14.18
CA ASN A 73 11.99 49.65 15.23
C ASN A 73 10.50 49.44 15.60
N SER A 74 9.87 48.35 15.16
CA SER A 74 8.46 48.06 15.40
C SER A 74 8.31 46.81 16.27
N ARG A 75 8.26 47.02 17.58
CA ARG A 75 7.98 45.97 18.57
C ARG A 75 6.48 45.72 18.79
N THR A 76 5.64 46.57 18.20
CA THR A 76 4.18 46.53 18.32
C THR A 76 3.54 45.54 17.35
N ASN A 77 4.28 45.08 16.34
CA ASN A 77 3.74 44.18 15.33
C ASN A 77 3.74 42.72 15.80
N THR A 78 2.59 42.25 16.26
CA THR A 78 2.38 40.89 16.77
C THR A 78 2.04 39.87 15.69
N THR A 79 2.28 40.16 14.40
CA THR A 79 2.10 39.15 13.35
C THR A 79 3.08 38.00 13.51
N LEU A 80 2.61 36.80 13.17
CA LEU A 80 3.42 35.61 13.13
C LEU A 80 3.32 35.03 11.73
N ASN A 81 4.47 34.97 11.05
CA ASN A 81 4.57 34.46 9.70
C ASN A 81 5.18 33.07 9.75
N PHE A 82 4.52 32.10 9.14
CA PHE A 82 5.05 30.75 9.02
C PHE A 82 4.67 30.17 7.67
N MET A 83 5.49 29.23 7.19
CA MET A 83 5.22 28.48 5.98
C MET A 83 5.11 27.01 6.35
N LEU A 84 3.91 26.47 6.18
CA LEU A 84 3.61 25.07 6.38
C LEU A 84 3.67 24.36 5.03
N ARG A 85 4.53 23.35 4.93
CA ARG A 85 4.63 22.50 3.75
C ARG A 85 4.10 21.11 4.06
N LEU A 86 3.10 20.70 3.28
CA LEU A 86 2.60 19.33 3.25
C LEU A 86 3.07 18.72 1.93
N ALA A 87 4.02 17.81 2.02
CA ALA A 87 4.55 17.08 0.88
C ALA A 87 3.82 15.74 0.77
N ASN A 88 3.15 15.53 -0.37
CA ASN A 88 2.55 14.24 -0.73
C ASN A 88 3.64 13.34 -1.37
N PRO A 89 4.07 12.26 -0.70
CA PRO A 89 5.01 11.30 -1.28
C PRO A 89 4.38 10.37 -2.33
N ASN A 90 3.05 10.31 -2.42
CA ASN A 90 2.34 9.43 -3.35
C ASN A 90 2.32 10.09 -4.73
N LYS A 91 3.07 9.51 -5.67
CA LYS A 91 3.28 10.09 -7.01
C LYS A 91 2.03 10.00 -7.90
N ASP A 92 1.20 8.97 -7.68
CA ASP A 92 0.07 8.62 -8.54
C ASP A 92 -1.30 8.87 -7.88
N GLN A 93 -1.31 9.36 -6.64
CA GLN A 93 -2.54 9.61 -5.88
C GLN A 93 -2.46 10.94 -5.12
N GLY A 94 -3.45 11.80 -5.32
CA GLY A 94 -3.64 13.00 -4.49
C GLY A 94 -4.06 12.64 -3.06
N ILE A 95 -3.66 13.46 -2.09
CA ILE A 95 -4.09 13.32 -0.69
C ILE A 95 -5.08 14.45 -0.41
N TYR A 96 -6.27 14.10 0.04
CA TYR A 96 -7.20 15.09 0.60
C TYR A 96 -6.79 15.38 2.05
N TYR A 97 -6.40 16.61 2.32
CA TYR A 97 -6.03 17.06 3.66
C TYR A 97 -7.25 17.63 4.37
N ASP A 98 -7.58 17.07 5.54
CA ASP A 98 -8.60 17.64 6.41
C ASP A 98 -8.10 18.91 7.12
N ASP A 99 -8.95 19.54 7.92
CA ASP A 99 -8.64 20.76 8.66
C ASP A 99 -7.37 20.58 9.53
N VAL A 100 -6.30 21.32 9.21
CA VAL A 100 -5.02 21.22 9.92
C VAL A 100 -5.01 22.22 11.08
N GLN A 101 -5.04 21.69 12.30
CA GLN A 101 -5.00 22.48 13.52
C GLN A 101 -3.55 22.80 13.92
N LEU A 102 -3.20 24.08 13.93
CA LEU A 102 -1.91 24.59 14.35
C LEU A 102 -2.05 25.24 15.72
N SER A 103 -1.29 24.74 16.69
CA SER A 103 -1.15 25.33 18.01
C SER A 103 0.27 25.84 18.17
N LEU A 104 0.41 27.13 18.43
CA LEU A 104 1.68 27.77 18.71
C LEU A 104 1.76 28.05 20.20
N SER A 105 2.83 27.58 20.83
CA SER A 105 3.07 27.74 22.27
C SER A 105 4.47 28.26 22.53
N ASN A 106 4.61 29.07 23.57
CA ASN A 106 5.89 29.51 24.10
C ASN A 106 6.00 29.09 25.55
N ALA A 107 7.01 28.26 25.87
CA ALA A 107 7.14 27.58 27.14
C ALA A 107 5.81 26.89 27.54
N ASN A 108 5.11 27.41 28.56
CA ASN A 108 3.88 26.84 29.10
C ASN A 108 2.62 27.63 28.70
N SER A 109 2.74 28.59 27.79
CA SER A 109 1.63 29.46 27.36
C SER A 109 1.27 29.22 25.90
N SER A 110 -0.03 29.04 25.62
CA SER A 110 -0.54 29.08 24.25
C SER A 110 -0.46 30.52 23.73
N VAL A 111 0.14 30.68 22.55
CA VAL A 111 0.35 31.96 21.88
C VAL A 111 -0.76 32.20 20.87
N ALA A 112 -1.06 31.20 20.05
CA ALA A 112 -2.07 31.29 19.01
C ALA A 112 -2.55 29.92 18.57
N ASN A 113 -3.82 29.85 18.16
CA ASN A 113 -4.39 28.71 17.47
C ASN A 113 -4.84 29.16 16.07
N TYR A 114 -4.50 28.38 15.06
CA TYR A 114 -4.91 28.64 13.69
C TYR A 114 -5.34 27.34 13.03
N THR A 115 -6.40 27.39 12.22
CA THR A 115 -6.84 26.23 11.45
C THR A 115 -6.64 26.54 9.97
N VAL A 116 -5.85 25.72 9.31
CA VAL A 116 -5.81 25.72 7.85
C VAL A 116 -7.01 24.89 7.40
N PRO A 117 -7.97 25.47 6.64
CA PRO A 117 -9.12 24.73 6.17
C PRO A 117 -8.67 23.61 5.23
N ARG A 118 -9.44 22.52 5.18
CA ARG A 118 -9.22 21.38 4.30
C ARG A 118 -8.93 21.79 2.86
N PHE A 119 -7.98 21.09 2.25
CA PHE A 119 -7.52 21.37 0.89
C PHE A 119 -7.06 20.08 0.19
N PHE A 120 -6.94 20.14 -1.14
CA PHE A 120 -6.48 19.05 -1.98
C PHE A 120 -5.05 19.30 -2.46
#